data_AF-A0A831K2K3-F1
#
_entry.id   AF-A0A831K2K3-F1
#
_cell.length_a   1.000
_cell.length_b   1.000
_cell.length_c   1.000
_cell.angle_alpha   90.00
_cell.angle_beta   90.00
_cell.angle_gamma   90.00
#
_symmetry.space_group_name_H-M   'P 1'
#
loop_
_entity.id
_entity.type
_entity.pdbx_description
1 polymer ?
#
loop_
_entity_poly.entity_id
_entity_poly.type
_entity_poly.pdbx_seq_one_letter_code
_entity_poly.pdbx_strand_id
1 'polypeptide(L)'
;MTDNHVSIHIHSSLSDIDAGKWNVLVTGQQPFLKHEFLTAMETHGCVDEYFGWRPAHIGIYQDQRPVAAMPLYRKLNSYGEFVFDHTWQEAWRWVGLSYFPKLVSVIL
;
A
#
# COMPACT_ATOMS: atom_id res chain seq x y z
N MET A 1 -6.00 -13.97 31.16
CA MET A 1 -5.40 -13.30 29.98
C MET A 1 -6.38 -13.57 28.85
N THR A 2 -7.09 -12.56 28.37
CA THR A 2 -7.96 -12.72 27.19
C THR A 2 -7.05 -12.89 25.99
N ASP A 3 -7.22 -13.98 25.27
CA ASP A 3 -6.49 -14.27 24.04
C ASP A 3 -7.07 -13.36 22.94
N ASN A 4 -6.42 -12.23 22.68
CA ASN A 4 -6.86 -11.30 21.65
C ASN A 4 -6.41 -11.82 20.29
N HIS A 5 -7.37 -12.19 19.44
CA HIS A 5 -7.07 -12.77 18.14
C HIS A 5 -6.63 -11.66 17.17
N VAL A 6 -5.37 -11.73 16.73
CA VAL A 6 -4.79 -10.80 15.76
C VAL A 6 -4.77 -11.44 14.37
N SER A 7 -5.28 -10.73 13.35
CA SER A 7 -5.22 -11.16 11.95
C SER A 7 -4.63 -10.06 11.05
N ILE A 8 -4.05 -10.49 9.93
CA ILE A 8 -3.48 -9.62 8.89
C ILE A 8 -4.25 -9.86 7.60
N HIS A 9 -4.82 -8.81 7.02
CA HIS A 9 -5.53 -8.86 5.74
C HIS A 9 -4.82 -7.99 4.72
N ILE A 10 -4.81 -8.44 3.46
CA ILE A 10 -4.33 -7.67 2.31
C ILE A 10 -5.56 -7.30 1.48
N HIS A 11 -5.79 -6.00 1.31
CA HIS A 11 -6.92 -5.43 0.59
C HIS A 11 -6.49 -5.00 -0.81
N SER A 12 -7.26 -5.38 -1.82
CA SER A 12 -7.03 -5.07 -3.23
C SER A 12 -7.49 -3.67 -3.64
N SER A 13 -8.29 -3.01 -2.80
CA SER A 13 -8.64 -1.60 -2.90
C SER A 13 -8.79 -1.01 -1.51
N LEU A 14 -8.50 0.27 -1.35
CA LEU A 14 -8.81 0.97 -0.11
C LEU A 14 -10.32 1.04 0.18
N SER A 15 -11.16 0.94 -0.85
CA SER A 15 -12.61 0.91 -0.72
C SER A 15 -13.12 -0.34 0.00
N ASP A 16 -12.29 -1.38 0.13
CA ASP A 16 -12.61 -2.59 0.91
C ASP A 16 -12.58 -2.34 2.43
N ILE A 17 -12.10 -1.16 2.86
CA ILE A 17 -11.98 -0.76 4.27
C ILE A 17 -12.89 0.45 4.51
N ASP A 18 -13.68 0.40 5.58
CA ASP A 18 -14.50 1.54 6.00
C ASP A 18 -13.63 2.78 6.27
N ALA A 19 -14.03 3.92 5.71
CA ALA A 19 -13.28 5.17 5.81
C ALA A 19 -13.12 5.64 7.27
N GLY A 20 -14.16 5.49 8.10
CA GLY A 20 -14.11 5.83 9.51
C GLY A 20 -13.09 4.97 10.27
N LYS A 21 -13.11 3.66 10.03
CA LYS A 21 -12.14 2.72 10.59
C LYS A 21 -10.70 3.01 10.16
N TRP A 22 -10.48 3.37 8.89
CA TRP A 22 -9.16 3.77 8.39
C TRP A 22 -8.71 5.10 9.01
N ASN A 23 -9.55 6.12 8.95
CA ASN A 23 -9.19 7.48 9.34
C ASN A 23 -8.90 7.65 10.83
N VAL A 24 -9.41 6.76 11.69
CA VAL A 24 -9.05 6.69 13.13
C VAL A 24 -7.59 6.28 13.34
N LEU A 25 -6.99 5.53 12.42
CA LEU A 25 -5.58 5.13 12.48
C LEU A 25 -4.62 6.25 12.07
N VAL A 26 -5.11 7.25 11.33
CA VAL A 26 -4.31 8.38 10.84
C VAL A 26 -4.15 9.41 11.96
N THR A 27 -2.94 9.52 12.50
CA THR A 27 -2.62 10.49 13.56
C THR A 27 -2.21 11.84 12.97
N GLY A 28 -2.48 12.93 13.70
CA GLY A 28 -2.12 14.28 13.27
C GLY A 28 -2.81 14.76 11.98
N GLN A 29 -2.22 15.76 11.33
CA GLN A 29 -2.72 16.35 10.09
C GLN A 29 -2.01 15.77 8.87
N GLN A 30 -2.28 14.49 8.57
CA GLN A 30 -1.73 13.79 7.41
C GLN A 30 -2.81 13.57 6.33
N PRO A 31 -3.12 14.58 5.50
CA PRO A 31 -4.19 14.47 4.49
C PRO A 31 -3.91 13.40 3.43
N PHE A 32 -2.64 13.16 3.10
CA PHE A 32 -2.25 12.15 2.11
C PHE A 32 -2.36 10.70 2.60
N LEU A 33 -2.64 10.50 3.90
CA LEU A 33 -2.96 9.19 4.47
C LEU A 33 -4.46 9.03 4.73
N LYS A 34 -5.29 10.05 4.48
CA LYS A 34 -6.74 9.94 4.65
C LYS A 34 -7.32 9.02 3.58
N HIS A 35 -8.36 8.29 3.99
CA HIS A 35 -9.05 7.31 3.15
C HIS A 35 -9.52 7.95 1.84
N GLU A 36 -10.06 9.16 1.91
CA GLU A 36 -10.62 9.90 0.80
C GLU A 36 -9.55 10.23 -0.26
N PHE A 37 -8.36 10.63 0.17
CA PHE A 37 -7.26 10.95 -0.74
C PHE A 37 -6.77 9.69 -1.47
N LEU A 38 -6.48 8.63 -0.73
CA LEU A 38 -5.94 7.39 -1.26
C LEU A 38 -6.97 6.69 -2.18
N THR A 39 -8.25 6.68 -1.80
CA THR A 39 -9.34 6.17 -2.65
C THR A 39 -9.48 6.99 -3.94
N ALA A 40 -9.31 8.32 -3.87
CA ALA A 40 -9.35 9.16 -5.07
C ALA A 40 -8.21 8.82 -6.03
N MET A 41 -7.01 8.51 -5.52
CA MET A 41 -5.86 8.09 -6.34
C MET A 41 -6.13 6.78 -7.09
N GLU A 42 -6.79 5.82 -6.46
CA GLU A 42 -7.23 4.57 -7.12
C GLU A 42 -8.33 4.84 -8.14
N THR A 43 -9.39 5.55 -7.74
CA THR A 43 -10.62 5.72 -8.53
C THR A 43 -10.40 6.55 -9.80
N HIS A 44 -9.47 7.51 -9.76
CA HIS A 44 -9.19 8.40 -10.89
C HIS A 44 -7.98 7.96 -11.73
N GLY A 45 -7.50 6.71 -11.54
CA GLY A 45 -6.45 6.12 -12.38
C GLY A 45 -5.04 6.67 -12.13
N CYS A 46 -4.80 7.35 -11.01
CA CYS A 46 -3.45 7.80 -10.64
C CYS A 46 -2.58 6.62 -10.16
N VAL A 47 -3.21 5.62 -9.53
CA VAL A 47 -2.61 4.35 -9.13
C VAL A 47 -3.28 3.24 -9.93
N ASP A 48 -2.94 3.19 -11.22
CA ASP A 48 -3.51 2.25 -12.17
C ASP A 48 -2.49 1.20 -12.63
N GLU A 49 -2.98 0.01 -12.96
CA GLU A 49 -2.18 -1.09 -13.48
C GLU A 49 -1.51 -0.74 -14.80
N TYR A 50 -2.13 0.10 -15.63
CA TYR A 50 -1.56 0.65 -16.84
C TYR A 50 -0.21 1.34 -16.57
N PHE A 51 -0.07 2.03 -15.43
CA PHE A 51 1.18 2.65 -14.97
C PHE A 51 2.03 1.71 -14.10
N GLY A 52 1.65 0.44 -14.00
CA GLY A 52 2.33 -0.59 -13.24
C GLY A 52 2.12 -0.51 -11.73
N TRP A 53 1.05 0.14 -11.26
CA TRP A 53 0.68 0.19 -9.86
C TRP A 53 -0.51 -0.73 -9.59
N ARG A 54 -0.45 -1.52 -8.52
CA ARG A 54 -1.60 -2.30 -8.03
C ARG A 54 -1.75 -2.14 -6.52
N PRO A 55 -2.90 -1.72 -5.99
CA PRO A 55 -3.11 -1.64 -4.55
C PRO A 55 -3.00 -3.01 -3.86
N ALA A 56 -2.44 -3.00 -2.66
CA ALA A 56 -2.21 -4.17 -1.81
C ALA A 56 -2.14 -3.76 -0.32
N HIS A 57 -3.07 -2.93 0.13
CA HIS A 57 -3.06 -2.33 1.46
C HIS A 57 -3.09 -3.39 2.56
N ILE A 58 -2.25 -3.23 3.58
CA ILE A 58 -2.23 -4.15 4.72
C ILE A 58 -3.10 -3.57 5.83
N GLY A 59 -4.01 -4.37 6.38
CA GLY A 59 -4.74 -4.08 7.61
C GLY A 59 -4.43 -5.11 8.68
N ILE A 60 -4.13 -4.66 9.90
CA ILE A 60 -3.97 -5.51 11.09
C ILE A 60 -5.21 -5.32 11.95
N TYR A 61 -5.85 -6.42 12.31
CA TYR A 61 -7.10 -6.44 13.05
C TYR A 61 -6.93 -7.20 14.37
N GLN A 62 -7.51 -6.66 15.43
CA GLN A 62 -7.66 -7.31 16.73
C GLN A 62 -9.16 -7.43 17.01
N ASP A 63 -9.67 -8.65 17.11
CA ASP A 63 -11.10 -8.92 17.30
C ASP A 63 -12.00 -8.19 16.26
N GLN A 64 -11.58 -8.24 14.99
CA GLN A 64 -12.21 -7.57 13.83
C GLN A 64 -12.16 -6.04 13.83
N ARG A 65 -11.49 -5.42 14.81
CA ARG A 65 -11.23 -3.98 14.83
C ARG A 65 -9.85 -3.70 14.25
N PRO A 66 -9.71 -2.79 13.25
CA PRO A 66 -8.40 -2.45 12.74
C PRO A 66 -7.61 -1.68 13.81
N VAL A 67 -6.36 -2.09 14.01
CA VAL A 67 -5.43 -1.51 14.99
C VAL A 67 -4.19 -0.92 14.33
N ALA A 68 -3.89 -1.33 13.09
CA ALA A 68 -2.89 -0.70 12.24
C ALA A 68 -3.24 -0.93 10.77
N ALA A 69 -2.74 -0.06 9.89
CA ALA A 69 -2.87 -0.21 8.46
C ALA A 69 -1.67 0.41 7.74
N MET A 70 -1.39 -0.05 6.52
CA MET A 70 -0.30 0.45 5.68
C MET A 70 -0.82 0.66 4.25
N PRO A 71 -0.78 1.89 3.73
CA PRO A 71 -0.99 2.11 2.31
C PRO A 71 0.17 1.47 1.52
N LEU A 72 -0.11 0.41 0.77
CA LEU A 72 0.91 -0.39 0.11
C LEU A 72 0.49 -0.71 -1.31
N TYR A 73 1.45 -0.63 -2.23
CA TYR A 73 1.23 -0.89 -3.65
C TYR A 73 2.29 -1.85 -4.18
N ARG A 74 1.88 -2.75 -5.05
CA ARG A 74 2.78 -3.55 -5.88
C ARG A 74 3.13 -2.74 -7.11
N LYS A 75 4.42 -2.46 -7.29
CA LYS A 75 4.96 -1.83 -8.48
C LYS A 75 5.56 -2.87 -9.42
N LEU A 76 5.18 -2.79 -10.70
CA LEU A 76 5.57 -3.74 -11.75
C LEU A 76 6.69 -3.24 -12.67
N ASN A 77 7.13 -1.99 -12.51
CA ASN A 77 8.20 -1.38 -13.29
C ASN A 77 8.81 -0.18 -12.52
N SER A 78 9.95 0.34 -12.97
CA SER A 78 10.62 1.51 -12.37
C SER A 78 10.09 2.87 -12.85
N TYR A 79 9.14 2.90 -13.78
CA TYR A 79 8.65 4.16 -14.37
C TYR A 79 7.71 4.90 -13.42
N GLY A 80 7.85 6.24 -13.38
CA GLY A 80 6.96 7.13 -12.64
C GLY A 80 7.21 7.19 -11.14
N GLU A 81 8.36 6.71 -10.65
CA GLU A 81 8.79 6.88 -9.28
C GLU A 81 9.77 8.04 -9.12
N PHE A 82 9.81 8.63 -7.92
CA PHE A 82 10.79 9.66 -7.57
C PHE A 82 12.20 9.07 -7.33
N VAL A 83 12.29 7.77 -7.02
CA VAL A 83 13.56 7.06 -6.87
C VAL A 83 13.87 6.35 -8.18
N PHE A 84 14.93 6.78 -8.86
CA PHE A 84 15.43 6.11 -10.06
C PHE A 84 16.21 4.87 -9.66
N ASP A 85 15.56 3.71 -9.66
CA ASP A 85 16.13 2.44 -9.21
C ASP A 85 16.56 1.49 -10.34
N HIS A 86 16.71 2.02 -11.57
CA HIS A 86 17.12 1.25 -12.75
C HIS A 86 18.43 0.47 -12.55
N THR A 87 19.40 1.03 -11.82
CA THR A 87 20.67 0.35 -11.53
C THR A 87 20.47 -0.88 -10.64
N TRP A 88 19.50 -0.85 -9.72
CA TRP A 88 19.12 -2.02 -8.92
C TRP A 88 18.42 -3.08 -9.76
N GLN A 89 17.50 -2.67 -10.64
CA GLN A 89 16.88 -3.57 -11.61
C GLN A 89 17.93 -4.29 -12.47
N GLU A 90 18.94 -3.56 -12.98
CA GLU A 90 20.04 -4.12 -13.77
C GLU A 90 20.87 -5.13 -12.96
N ALA A 91 21.24 -4.79 -11.73
CA ALA A 91 21.99 -5.67 -10.85
C ALA A 91 21.25 -6.99 -10.57
N TRP A 92 19.95 -6.93 -10.31
CA TRP A 92 19.11 -8.13 -10.13
C TRP A 92 19.05 -8.99 -11.40
N ARG A 93 18.96 -8.35 -12.57
CA ARG A 93 19.02 -9.05 -13.86
C ARG A 93 20.36 -9.74 -14.09
N TRP A 94 21.48 -9.12 -13.69
CA TRP A 94 22.82 -9.72 -13.83
C TRP A 94 22.99 -11.00 -13.01
N VAL A 95 22.35 -11.08 -11.84
CA VAL A 95 22.33 -12.30 -11.01
C VAL A 95 21.17 -13.24 -11.33
N GLY A 96 20.39 -12.96 -12.38
CA GLY A 96 19.29 -13.82 -12.83
C GLY A 96 18.05 -13.80 -11.93
N LEU A 97 17.89 -12.79 -11.07
CA LEU A 97 16.76 -12.65 -10.15
C LEU A 97 15.71 -11.66 -10.67
N SER A 98 14.46 -11.85 -10.23
CA SER A 98 13.34 -10.96 -10.59
C SER A 98 13.27 -9.76 -9.65
N TYR A 99 13.41 -8.55 -10.20
CA TYR A 99 13.32 -7.31 -9.42
C TYR A 99 11.88 -6.86 -9.13
N PHE A 100 10.92 -7.27 -9.97
CA PHE A 100 9.50 -6.97 -9.83
C PHE A 100 8.70 -8.25 -9.56
N PRO A 101 7.50 -8.14 -8.94
CA PRO A 101 6.93 -6.93 -8.35
C PRO A 101 7.71 -6.49 -7.11
N LYS A 102 7.85 -5.18 -6.91
CA LYS A 102 8.33 -4.61 -5.64
C LYS A 102 7.17 -4.00 -4.85
N LEU A 103 7.33 -3.88 -3.55
CA LEU A 103 6.34 -3.25 -2.68
C LEU A 103 6.77 -1.83 -2.34
N VAL A 104 5.88 -0.88 -2.57
CA VAL A 104 6.09 0.54 -2.31
C VAL A 104 5.01 1.02 -1.35
N SER A 105 5.43 1.63 -0.25
CA SER A 105 4.55 2.25 0.73
C SER A 105 4.78 3.75 0.76
N VAL A 106 3.77 4.49 1.19
CA VAL A 106 3.95 5.87 1.65
C VAL A 106 4.46 5.81 3.10
N ILE A 107 5.54 6.51 3.41
CA ILE A 107 6.00 6.77 4.77
C ILE A 107 6.04 8.30 4.91
N LEU A 108 5.33 8.85 5.88
CA LEU A 108 5.45 10.25 6.31
C LEU A 108 6.06 10.28 7.70
#